data_AF-A0A2G2WWA8-F1
#
_entry.id   AF-A0A2G2WWA8-F1
#
_cell.length_a   1.000
_cell.length_b   1.000
_cell.length_c   1.000
_cell.angle_alpha   90.00
_cell.angle_beta   90.00
_cell.angle_gamma   90.00
#
_symmetry.space_group_name_H-M   'P 1'
#
loop_
_entity.id
_entity.type
_entity.pdbx_description
1 polymer ?
#
loop_
_entity_poly.entity_id
_entity_poly.type
_entity_poly.pdbx_seq_one_letter_code
_entity_poly.pdbx_strand_id
1 'polypeptide(L)'
;MASSVLNGADNFKILSGNTPFLGSELNVKCFPQKGIMNLRKTRILKPIKCSLSASRPVSQPRFIQHKKEAFWFYRFLSIVYDHVINPGHWTEDMRDEALQPAELHTRNLQVVDVGGGTGFTTLGIVKHVDAKNVTIIDQSPHQLAKAREKEPLKECKILEGDAEDLPFPTDTFDRYISAGSIEYWPDPQRGIKEAYRVLTIGGVACVIGPVYPTFWLSRFFADVWMLFPKEEEYIEWFKKAGFTQVKLKRIGPKWYRGVRRHGLIMGCSVTGVKPYGGESPLQLGPKSEDVSKPVNPFVFLMRFLLGIMAASYYVLVPIYMWLKDQIVPKGQPI
;
A
#
# COMPACT_ATOMS: atom_id res chain seq x y z
N MET A 1 43.77 -53.13 18.44
CA MET A 1 42.88 -52.86 19.60
C MET A 1 41.58 -52.31 19.01
N ALA A 2 40.64 -53.17 18.60
CA ALA A 2 39.64 -53.82 19.47
C ALA A 2 38.77 -52.75 20.17
N SER A 3 37.45 -52.69 20.10
CA SER A 3 36.40 -53.59 19.58
C SER A 3 35.07 -52.90 20.01
N SER A 4 34.09 -52.70 19.12
CA SER A 4 32.88 -53.55 18.97
C SER A 4 31.75 -53.12 19.98
N VAL A 5 30.43 -53.27 19.77
CA VAL A 5 29.56 -54.09 18.91
C VAL A 5 28.10 -53.62 19.17
N LEU A 6 27.28 -53.39 18.12
CA LEU A 6 26.05 -54.12 17.68
C LEU A 6 24.83 -54.05 18.63
N ASN A 7 23.56 -54.12 18.23
CA ASN A 7 22.79 -54.79 17.15
C ASN A 7 21.54 -53.92 16.82
N GLY A 8 20.88 -53.91 15.65
CA GLY A 8 20.44 -54.99 14.73
C GLY A 8 18.91 -55.13 14.85
N ALA A 9 18.10 -54.72 13.84
CA ALA A 9 17.44 -55.57 12.80
C ALA A 9 16.26 -56.40 13.37
N ASP A 10 15.10 -56.68 12.77
CA ASP A 10 14.56 -56.63 11.40
C ASP A 10 13.05 -57.04 11.44
N ASN A 11 12.27 -56.62 10.43
CA ASN A 11 11.14 -57.30 9.73
C ASN A 11 9.92 -57.95 10.46
N PHE A 12 8.68 -57.70 9.99
CA PHE A 12 7.81 -58.66 9.22
C PHE A 12 6.33 -58.22 8.97
N LYS A 13 5.95 -58.29 7.67
CA LYS A 13 4.69 -58.66 6.95
C LYS A 13 3.24 -58.37 7.44
N ILE A 14 2.50 -57.63 6.57
CA ILE A 14 1.30 -57.96 5.74
C ILE A 14 0.32 -59.08 6.20
N LEU A 15 -1.01 -58.79 6.24
CA LEU A 15 -2.11 -59.49 5.50
C LEU A 15 -3.54 -58.96 5.84
N SER A 16 -4.28 -58.61 4.77
CA SER A 16 -5.71 -58.86 4.40
C SER A 16 -6.78 -59.11 5.51
N GLY A 17 -8.05 -58.73 5.43
CA GLY A 17 -8.99 -58.39 4.35
C GLY A 17 -10.43 -58.79 4.78
N ASN A 18 -11.44 -58.35 4.01
CA ASN A 18 -12.86 -58.79 3.97
C ASN A 18 -13.97 -58.02 4.76
N THR A 19 -14.73 -57.27 3.95
CA THR A 19 -16.16 -56.87 3.96
C THR A 19 -17.18 -58.05 4.00
N PRO A 20 -18.52 -57.89 3.86
CA PRO A 20 -19.53 -56.88 4.31
C PRO A 20 -20.89 -57.55 4.77
N PHE A 21 -22.00 -56.77 4.77
CA PHE A 21 -23.47 -57.09 4.82
C PHE A 21 -24.19 -56.78 6.15
N LEU A 22 -25.49 -56.45 6.25
CA LEU A 22 -26.53 -55.69 5.50
C LEU A 22 -27.84 -55.92 6.28
N GLY A 23 -28.71 -54.91 6.42
CA GLY A 23 -30.13 -55.05 6.81
C GLY A 23 -30.40 -54.99 8.32
N SER A 24 -31.52 -54.48 8.83
CA SER A 24 -32.78 -54.01 8.23
C SER A 24 -33.59 -53.26 9.31
N GLU A 25 -34.42 -52.30 8.89
CA GLU A 25 -35.36 -51.54 9.72
C GLU A 25 -36.51 -52.40 10.29
N LEU A 26 -37.02 -52.05 11.48
CA LEU A 26 -38.39 -52.32 11.91
C LEU A 26 -38.88 -51.22 12.87
N ASN A 27 -40.13 -50.80 12.65
CA ASN A 27 -40.78 -49.59 13.14
C ASN A 27 -41.92 -49.98 14.08
N VAL A 28 -41.97 -49.50 15.32
CA VAL A 28 -43.16 -49.59 16.20
C VAL A 28 -43.29 -48.31 17.05
N LYS A 29 -44.49 -47.74 17.03
CA LYS A 29 -44.91 -46.52 17.74
C LYS A 29 -45.34 -46.79 19.20
N CYS A 30 -45.15 -45.73 20.01
CA CYS A 30 -45.98 -45.23 21.13
C CYS A 30 -45.50 -45.41 22.60
N PHE A 31 -44.98 -44.29 23.14
CA PHE A 31 -44.97 -43.65 24.49
C PHE A 31 -45.47 -44.39 25.77
N PRO A 32 -45.16 -43.91 27.02
CA PRO A 32 -44.37 -42.73 27.46
C PRO A 32 -43.37 -43.00 28.64
N GLN A 33 -42.39 -42.11 28.88
CA GLN A 33 -42.17 -41.45 30.18
C GLN A 33 -40.89 -40.59 30.22
N LYS A 34 -41.11 -39.33 30.66
CA LYS A 34 -40.23 -38.33 31.28
C LYS A 34 -38.72 -38.64 31.38
N GLY A 35 -37.90 -37.81 30.72
CA GLY A 35 -36.46 -37.73 30.94
C GLY A 35 -35.82 -36.48 30.33
N ILE A 36 -35.69 -35.43 31.14
CA ILE A 36 -34.62 -34.41 31.16
C ILE A 36 -34.13 -33.87 29.79
N MET A 37 -34.57 -32.66 29.45
CA MET A 37 -34.05 -31.87 28.32
C MET A 37 -32.56 -31.57 28.46
N ASN A 38 -31.74 -32.13 27.57
CA ASN A 38 -30.38 -31.70 27.32
C ASN A 38 -30.36 -30.82 26.05
N LEU A 39 -30.25 -29.50 26.24
CA LEU A 39 -30.21 -28.53 25.15
C LEU A 39 -28.83 -28.55 24.46
N ARG A 40 -28.61 -29.46 23.51
CA ARG A 40 -27.48 -29.37 22.57
C ARG A 40 -27.79 -28.30 21.53
N LYS A 41 -27.16 -27.11 21.68
CA LYS A 41 -27.14 -26.07 20.64
C LYS A 41 -26.36 -26.57 19.41
N THR A 42 -27.07 -26.95 18.37
CA THR A 42 -26.54 -27.10 17.01
C THR A 42 -26.14 -25.71 16.49
N ARG A 43 -24.84 -25.47 16.32
CA ARG A 43 -24.31 -24.26 15.68
C ARG A 43 -24.55 -24.38 14.17
N ILE A 44 -25.58 -23.69 13.69
CA ILE A 44 -25.78 -23.44 12.26
C ILE A 44 -24.63 -22.54 11.80
N LEU A 45 -23.79 -23.06 10.88
CA LEU A 45 -22.78 -22.27 10.16
C LEU A 45 -23.51 -21.23 9.31
N LYS A 46 -23.46 -19.96 9.72
CA LYS A 46 -23.89 -18.83 8.89
C LYS A 46 -22.91 -18.68 7.73
N PRO A 47 -23.38 -18.42 6.50
CA PRO A 47 -22.49 -18.10 5.39
C PRO A 47 -21.71 -16.83 5.74
N ILE A 48 -20.41 -16.86 5.42
CA ILE A 48 -19.50 -15.73 5.56
C ILE A 48 -20.07 -14.58 4.73
N LYS A 49 -20.66 -13.60 5.40
CA LYS A 49 -20.97 -12.31 4.79
C LYS A 49 -19.63 -11.69 4.42
N CYS A 50 -19.31 -11.61 3.13
CA CYS A 50 -18.30 -10.69 2.63
C CYS A 50 -18.67 -9.30 3.16
N SER A 51 -17.85 -8.79 4.08
CA SER A 51 -17.94 -7.41 4.50
C SER A 51 -17.58 -6.56 3.28
N LEU A 52 -18.57 -5.85 2.74
CA LEU A 52 -18.29 -4.68 1.91
C LEU A 52 -17.25 -3.86 2.67
N SER A 53 -16.10 -3.68 2.03
CA SER A 53 -15.00 -2.85 2.52
C SER A 53 -15.55 -1.44 2.71
N ALA A 54 -16.01 -1.11 3.91
CA ALA A 54 -16.35 0.25 4.24
C ALA A 54 -15.03 1.01 4.25
N SER A 55 -14.75 1.73 3.16
CA SER A 55 -13.72 2.75 3.13
C SER A 55 -13.96 3.73 4.29
N ARG A 56 -12.87 4.28 4.83
CA ARG A 56 -12.91 5.43 5.73
C ARG A 56 -13.96 6.42 5.20
N PRO A 57 -14.92 6.86 6.03
CA PRO A 57 -16.09 7.52 5.51
C PRO A 57 -15.66 8.77 4.74
N VAL A 58 -16.15 8.88 3.50
CA VAL A 58 -15.95 10.00 2.56
C VAL A 58 -16.33 11.36 3.17
N SER A 59 -16.99 11.34 4.34
CA SER A 59 -17.51 12.49 5.08
C SER A 59 -16.48 13.35 5.83
N GLN A 60 -15.17 13.00 5.86
CA GLN A 60 -14.17 13.93 6.40
C GLN A 60 -13.73 14.95 5.33
N PRO A 61 -14.04 16.25 5.49
CA PRO A 61 -13.66 17.28 4.53
C PRO A 61 -12.14 17.47 4.54
N ARG A 62 -11.49 17.19 3.41
CA ARG A 62 -10.05 17.41 3.17
C ARG A 62 -9.87 18.46 2.10
N PHE A 63 -8.72 19.10 2.00
CA PHE A 63 -8.44 19.98 0.86
C PHE A 63 -8.37 19.19 -0.45
N ILE A 64 -7.60 18.10 -0.50
CA ILE A 64 -7.49 17.27 -1.72
C ILE A 64 -8.42 16.05 -1.59
N GLN A 65 -9.48 16.07 -2.40
CA GLN A 65 -10.47 14.99 -2.52
C GLN A 65 -10.58 14.48 -3.96
N HIS A 66 -10.36 15.36 -4.94
CA HIS A 66 -10.50 15.05 -6.36
C HIS A 66 -9.19 15.28 -7.12
N LYS A 67 -9.04 14.60 -8.26
CA LYS A 67 -7.86 14.75 -9.13
C LYS A 67 -7.63 16.18 -9.62
N LYS A 68 -8.69 16.96 -9.86
CA LYS A 68 -8.56 18.38 -10.24
C LYS A 68 -7.90 19.22 -9.14
N GLU A 69 -8.22 18.95 -7.87
CA GLU A 69 -7.62 19.66 -6.74
C GLU A 69 -6.13 19.28 -6.60
N ALA A 70 -5.80 17.99 -6.76
CA ALA A 70 -4.43 17.49 -6.79
C ALA A 70 -3.63 18.10 -7.96
N PHE A 71 -4.22 18.17 -9.16
CA PHE A 71 -3.60 18.76 -10.34
C PHE A 71 -3.20 20.22 -10.11
N TRP A 72 -4.12 21.04 -9.58
CA TRP A 72 -3.84 22.45 -9.30
C TRP A 72 -2.79 22.63 -8.21
N PHE A 73 -2.85 21.79 -7.16
CA PHE A 73 -1.82 21.75 -6.13
C PHE A 73 -0.43 21.49 -6.73
N TYR A 74 -0.30 20.49 -7.59
CA TYR A 74 0.97 20.13 -8.22
C TYR A 74 1.44 21.10 -9.31
N ARG A 75 0.53 21.77 -10.02
CA ARG A 75 0.89 22.77 -11.02
C ARG A 75 1.74 23.89 -10.41
N PHE A 76 1.41 24.32 -9.19
CA PHE A 76 2.12 25.39 -8.50
C PHE A 76 3.21 24.89 -7.57
N LEU A 77 2.95 23.83 -6.80
CA LEU A 77 3.92 23.35 -5.79
C LEU A 77 5.10 22.60 -6.43
N SER A 78 4.94 21.94 -7.57
CA SER A 78 6.03 21.16 -8.20
C SER A 78 7.24 22.01 -8.59
N ILE A 79 7.10 23.34 -8.75
CA ILE A 79 8.22 24.26 -8.99
C ILE A 79 9.14 24.30 -7.77
N VAL A 80 8.58 24.24 -6.57
CA VAL A 80 9.29 24.31 -5.29
C VAL A 80 9.64 22.90 -4.76
N TYR A 81 8.84 21.90 -5.12
CA TYR A 81 8.92 20.53 -4.60
C TYR A 81 10.28 19.86 -4.82
N ASP A 82 10.82 19.89 -6.04
CA ASP A 82 12.07 19.21 -6.37
C ASP A 82 13.30 19.89 -5.74
N HIS A 83 13.30 21.22 -5.61
CA HIS A 83 14.50 22.00 -5.27
C HIS A 83 14.55 22.43 -3.80
N VAL A 84 13.40 22.46 -3.11
CA VAL A 84 13.32 22.96 -1.72
C VAL A 84 12.75 21.90 -0.78
N ILE A 85 11.73 21.14 -1.20
CA ILE A 85 11.06 20.19 -0.32
C ILE A 85 11.81 18.85 -0.27
N ASN A 86 12.13 18.23 -1.42
CA ASN A 86 12.83 16.94 -1.46
C ASN A 86 14.17 16.92 -0.69
N PRO A 87 15.08 17.92 -0.82
CA PRO A 87 16.34 17.91 -0.08
C PRO A 87 16.18 17.91 1.45
N GLY A 88 15.05 18.41 1.97
CA GLY A 88 14.77 18.47 3.41
C GLY A 88 13.77 17.44 3.95
N HIS A 89 12.87 16.91 3.11
CA HIS A 89 11.72 16.10 3.54
C HIS A 89 11.74 14.66 3.02
N TRP A 90 12.23 14.44 1.79
CA TRP A 90 12.28 13.13 1.16
C TRP A 90 13.59 12.98 0.39
N THR A 91 14.61 12.52 1.11
CA THR A 91 15.99 12.48 0.60
C THR A 91 16.22 11.27 -0.30
N GLU A 92 17.33 11.29 -1.04
CA GLU A 92 17.76 10.13 -1.84
C GLU A 92 17.96 8.88 -1.00
N ASP A 93 18.48 9.01 0.21
CA ASP A 93 18.63 7.90 1.16
C ASP A 93 17.29 7.30 1.55
N MET A 94 16.28 8.14 1.81
CA MET A 94 14.93 7.69 2.15
C MET A 94 14.26 7.02 0.95
N ARG A 95 14.43 7.57 -0.26
CA ARG A 95 13.99 6.94 -1.51
C ARG A 95 14.60 5.56 -1.67
N ASP A 96 15.92 5.47 -1.59
CA ASP A 96 16.66 4.21 -1.82
C ASP A 96 16.28 3.19 -0.73
N GLU A 97 16.11 3.61 0.52
CA GLU A 97 15.63 2.77 1.62
C GLU A 97 14.18 2.26 1.40
N ALA A 98 13.31 3.12 0.88
CA ALA A 98 11.91 2.81 0.60
C ALA A 98 11.73 1.86 -0.59
N LEU A 99 12.69 1.87 -1.53
CA LEU A 99 12.73 0.97 -2.69
C LEU A 99 13.29 -0.41 -2.36
N GLN A 100 14.06 -0.59 -1.27
CA GLN A 100 14.64 -1.89 -0.92
C GLN A 100 13.61 -3.05 -0.89
N PRO A 101 12.41 -2.90 -0.28
CA PRO A 101 11.42 -3.96 -0.26
C PRO A 101 10.79 -4.29 -1.63
N ALA A 102 11.02 -3.46 -2.66
CA ALA A 102 10.53 -3.71 -4.01
C ALA A 102 11.36 -4.76 -4.77
N GLU A 103 12.43 -5.30 -4.18
CA GLU A 103 13.19 -6.44 -4.73
C GLU A 103 13.68 -6.22 -6.16
N LEU A 104 14.25 -5.03 -6.44
CA LEU A 104 14.85 -4.65 -7.72
C LEU A 104 16.23 -5.29 -7.89
N HIS A 105 16.28 -6.61 -8.01
CA HIS A 105 17.54 -7.37 -7.97
C HIS A 105 18.15 -7.67 -9.35
N THR A 106 17.41 -7.43 -10.44
CA THR A 106 17.84 -7.78 -11.80
C THR A 106 17.59 -6.64 -12.77
N ARG A 107 18.52 -6.43 -13.71
CA ARG A 107 18.47 -5.37 -14.73
C ARG A 107 17.31 -5.50 -15.73
N ASN A 108 16.82 -6.73 -15.95
CA ASN A 108 15.82 -7.02 -16.98
C ASN A 108 14.35 -6.92 -16.51
N LEU A 109 14.10 -6.57 -15.26
CA LEU A 109 12.75 -6.47 -14.70
C LEU A 109 11.91 -5.45 -15.49
N GLN A 110 10.67 -5.80 -15.80
CA GLN A 110 9.68 -4.84 -16.30
C GLN A 110 9.06 -4.11 -15.12
N VAL A 111 9.27 -2.78 -15.06
CA VAL A 111 8.84 -1.96 -13.91
C VAL A 111 7.92 -0.85 -14.38
N VAL A 112 6.82 -0.64 -13.65
CA VAL A 112 5.98 0.56 -13.78
C VAL A 112 6.09 1.43 -12.52
N ASP A 113 6.37 2.71 -12.71
CA ASP A 113 6.35 3.76 -11.69
C ASP A 113 5.08 4.60 -11.86
N VAL A 114 4.09 4.35 -11.00
CA VAL A 114 2.75 4.93 -11.07
C VAL A 114 2.63 6.14 -10.16
N GLY A 115 2.24 7.27 -10.74
CA GLY A 115 2.41 8.57 -10.10
C GLY A 115 3.88 8.99 -10.03
N GLY A 116 4.68 8.60 -11.02
CA GLY A 116 6.13 8.82 -11.00
C GLY A 116 6.54 10.29 -11.11
N GLY A 117 5.60 11.17 -11.46
CA GLY A 117 5.77 12.62 -11.40
C GLY A 117 6.99 13.13 -12.15
N THR A 118 7.85 13.88 -11.45
CA THR A 118 9.09 14.44 -11.99
C THR A 118 10.19 13.37 -12.15
N GLY A 119 9.93 12.11 -11.78
CA GLY A 119 10.85 10.98 -11.91
C GLY A 119 11.81 10.80 -10.74
N PHE A 120 11.57 11.43 -9.58
CA PHE A 120 12.48 11.31 -8.42
C PHE A 120 12.65 9.86 -7.94
N THR A 121 11.54 9.12 -7.84
CA THR A 121 11.56 7.68 -7.49
C THR A 121 12.17 6.87 -8.61
N THR A 122 11.83 7.18 -9.86
CA THR A 122 12.39 6.51 -11.05
C THR A 122 13.91 6.60 -11.12
N LEU A 123 14.51 7.71 -10.70
CA LEU A 123 15.97 7.84 -10.59
C LEU A 123 16.59 6.78 -9.66
N GLY A 124 15.87 6.34 -8.62
CA GLY A 124 16.29 5.23 -7.76
C GLY A 124 16.08 3.86 -8.43
N ILE A 125 15.00 3.70 -9.19
CA ILE A 125 14.67 2.46 -9.91
C ILE A 125 15.75 2.14 -10.96
N VAL A 126 16.12 3.12 -11.79
CA VAL A 126 17.08 2.93 -12.91
C VAL A 126 18.52 2.66 -12.45
N LYS A 127 18.83 2.84 -11.15
CA LYS A 127 20.10 2.37 -10.58
C LYS A 127 20.22 0.84 -10.65
N HIS A 128 19.09 0.14 -10.62
CA HIS A 128 19.01 -1.32 -10.49
C HIS A 128 18.39 -2.01 -11.72
N VAL A 129 17.58 -1.29 -12.48
CA VAL A 129 16.87 -1.80 -13.66
C VAL A 129 17.29 -0.98 -14.89
N ASP A 130 17.38 -1.61 -16.06
CA ASP A 130 17.66 -0.87 -17.30
C ASP A 130 16.53 0.13 -17.60
N ALA A 131 16.87 1.39 -17.86
CA ALA A 131 15.89 2.47 -18.04
C ALA A 131 14.83 2.16 -19.12
N LYS A 132 15.22 1.49 -20.22
CA LYS A 132 14.30 1.02 -21.28
C LYS A 132 13.19 0.07 -20.82
N ASN A 133 13.36 -0.60 -19.66
CA ASN A 133 12.38 -1.51 -19.07
C ASN A 133 11.50 -0.82 -18.02
N VAL A 134 11.69 0.47 -17.80
CA VAL A 134 10.94 1.27 -16.82
C VAL A 134 9.91 2.13 -17.54
N THR A 135 8.66 2.01 -17.12
CA THR A 135 7.56 2.86 -17.57
C THR A 135 7.13 3.82 -16.46
N ILE A 136 7.19 5.12 -16.71
CA ILE A 136 6.65 6.16 -15.83
C ILE A 136 5.25 6.50 -16.31
N ILE A 137 4.27 6.52 -15.39
CA ILE A 137 2.92 7.02 -15.68
C ILE A 137 2.48 8.03 -14.63
N ASP A 138 1.94 9.16 -15.06
CA ASP A 138 1.40 10.22 -14.19
C ASP A 138 0.27 10.96 -14.89
N GLN A 139 -0.67 11.54 -14.15
CA GLN A 139 -1.75 12.38 -14.69
C GLN A 139 -1.30 13.81 -15.03
N SER A 140 -0.09 14.21 -14.63
CA SER A 140 0.39 15.59 -14.68
C SER A 140 1.39 15.78 -15.83
N PRO A 141 0.98 16.29 -17.00
CA PRO A 141 1.88 16.45 -18.14
C PRO A 141 3.08 17.36 -17.85
N HIS A 142 2.92 18.37 -16.98
CA HIS A 142 4.02 19.26 -16.58
C HIS A 142 5.08 18.57 -15.72
N GLN A 143 4.70 17.57 -14.92
CA GLN A 143 5.69 16.78 -14.17
C GLN A 143 6.43 15.82 -15.08
N LEU A 144 5.69 15.17 -16.00
CA LEU A 144 6.29 14.28 -16.99
C LEU A 144 7.27 15.02 -17.91
N ALA A 145 7.02 16.29 -18.23
CA ALA A 145 7.98 17.13 -18.97
C ALA A 145 9.33 17.23 -18.24
N LYS A 146 9.31 17.48 -16.92
CA LYS A 146 10.53 17.50 -16.09
C LYS A 146 11.22 16.14 -16.02
N ALA A 147 10.46 15.04 -15.99
CA ALA A 147 11.03 13.70 -16.02
C ALA A 147 11.79 13.45 -17.34
N ARG A 148 11.25 13.90 -18.48
CA ARG A 148 11.87 13.78 -19.81
C ARG A 148 13.19 14.54 -19.96
N GLU A 149 13.37 15.62 -19.21
CA GLU A 149 14.60 16.42 -19.22
C GLU A 149 15.78 15.73 -18.50
N LYS A 150 15.53 14.69 -17.69
CA LYS A 150 16.56 14.01 -16.91
C LYS A 150 17.28 12.95 -17.74
N GLU A 151 18.58 13.15 -17.97
CA GLU A 151 19.45 12.23 -18.72
C GLU A 151 19.27 10.74 -18.32
N PRO A 152 19.25 10.35 -17.03
CA PRO A 152 19.11 8.94 -16.66
C PRO A 152 17.75 8.31 -17.00
N LEU A 153 16.74 9.13 -17.31
CA LEU A 153 15.37 8.69 -17.59
C LEU A 153 15.03 8.75 -19.09
N LYS A 154 15.97 9.13 -19.96
CA LYS A 154 15.73 9.32 -21.40
C LYS A 154 15.19 8.06 -22.11
N GLU A 155 15.65 6.89 -21.68
CA GLU A 155 15.18 5.61 -22.25
C GLU A 155 13.89 5.10 -21.61
N CYS A 156 13.45 5.68 -20.49
CA CYS A 156 12.20 5.28 -19.86
C CYS A 156 11.01 5.60 -20.78
N LYS A 157 10.03 4.69 -20.80
CA LYS A 157 8.74 4.98 -21.43
C LYS A 157 7.96 5.90 -20.51
N ILE A 158 7.56 7.08 -20.98
CA ILE A 158 6.84 8.06 -20.15
C ILE A 158 5.47 8.32 -20.76
N LEU A 159 4.40 8.08 -19.99
CA LEU A 159 3.01 8.12 -20.43
C LEU A 159 2.16 8.98 -19.49
N GLU A 160 1.17 9.67 -20.05
CA GLU A 160 0.11 10.28 -19.25
C GLU A 160 -0.97 9.23 -18.95
N GLY A 161 -1.47 9.19 -17.71
CA GLY A 161 -2.59 8.34 -17.35
C GLY A 161 -2.94 8.31 -15.87
N ASP A 162 -4.03 7.61 -15.57
CA ASP A 162 -4.64 7.55 -14.23
C ASP A 162 -4.17 6.31 -13.46
N ALA A 163 -3.69 6.49 -12.23
CA ALA A 163 -3.27 5.39 -11.37
C ALA A 163 -4.43 4.42 -11.02
N GLU A 164 -5.66 4.91 -11.09
CA GLU A 164 -6.89 4.16 -10.81
C GLU A 164 -7.51 3.51 -12.05
N ASP A 165 -6.92 3.70 -13.24
CA ASP A 165 -7.37 3.14 -14.52
C ASP A 165 -6.18 3.06 -15.50
N LEU A 166 -5.32 2.05 -15.31
CA LEU A 166 -4.05 1.98 -16.00
C LEU A 166 -4.22 1.47 -17.45
N PRO A 167 -3.60 2.12 -18.44
CA PRO A 167 -3.70 1.75 -19.86
C PRO A 167 -2.76 0.58 -20.21
N PHE A 168 -2.67 -0.42 -19.33
CA PHE A 168 -1.81 -1.59 -19.49
C PHE A 168 -2.63 -2.88 -19.46
N PRO A 169 -2.22 -3.92 -20.20
CA PRO A 169 -2.81 -5.25 -20.08
C PRO A 169 -2.61 -5.84 -18.67
N THR A 170 -3.46 -6.81 -18.34
CA THR A 170 -3.29 -7.63 -17.15
C THR A 170 -2.01 -8.48 -17.26
N ASP A 171 -1.32 -8.71 -16.14
CA ASP A 171 -0.08 -9.52 -16.09
C ASP A 171 1.07 -9.00 -16.97
N THR A 172 1.41 -7.72 -16.88
CA THR A 172 2.43 -7.04 -17.72
C THR A 172 3.77 -6.82 -17.02
N PHE A 173 3.78 -6.40 -15.76
CA PHE A 173 4.99 -5.92 -15.06
C PHE A 173 5.44 -6.86 -13.96
N ASP A 174 6.75 -6.97 -13.76
CA ASP A 174 7.32 -7.69 -12.62
C ASP A 174 7.25 -6.88 -11.33
N ARG A 175 7.27 -5.55 -11.46
CA ARG A 175 7.23 -4.60 -10.33
C ARG A 175 6.30 -3.45 -10.61
N TYR A 176 5.49 -3.15 -9.62
CA TYR A 176 4.66 -1.96 -9.55
C TYR A 176 5.21 -1.11 -8.42
N ILE A 177 5.62 0.12 -8.72
CA ILE A 177 6.11 1.07 -7.72
C ILE A 177 5.22 2.29 -7.81
N SER A 178 4.83 2.84 -6.65
CA SER A 178 4.18 4.14 -6.57
C SER A 178 4.66 4.85 -5.33
N ALA A 179 5.10 6.09 -5.45
CA ALA A 179 5.69 6.82 -4.34
C ALA A 179 5.20 8.26 -4.27
N GLY A 180 4.61 8.64 -3.14
CA GLY A 180 4.09 10.00 -2.93
C GLY A 180 2.91 10.35 -3.86
N SER A 181 2.09 9.34 -4.21
CA SER A 181 0.96 9.47 -5.13
C SER A 181 -0.36 9.01 -4.50
N ILE A 182 -0.34 7.92 -3.73
CA ILE A 182 -1.54 7.31 -3.14
C ILE A 182 -2.35 8.26 -2.24
N GLU A 183 -1.69 9.22 -1.60
CA GLU A 183 -2.34 10.23 -0.76
C GLU A 183 -3.26 11.20 -1.53
N TYR A 184 -3.19 11.19 -2.86
CA TYR A 184 -4.00 11.99 -3.77
C TYR A 184 -5.03 11.16 -4.55
N TRP A 185 -5.08 9.84 -4.35
CA TRP A 185 -6.06 8.97 -5.01
C TRP A 185 -7.42 9.10 -4.32
N PRO A 186 -8.49 9.47 -5.04
CA PRO A 186 -9.84 9.50 -4.48
C PRO A 186 -10.30 8.16 -3.91
N ASP A 187 -9.91 7.05 -4.54
CA ASP A 187 -10.20 5.67 -4.14
C ASP A 187 -8.91 4.82 -4.17
N PRO A 188 -8.11 4.86 -3.08
CA PRO A 188 -6.81 4.17 -3.01
C PRO A 188 -6.87 2.67 -3.31
N GLN A 189 -7.98 2.03 -2.93
CA GLN A 189 -8.21 0.61 -3.18
C GLN A 189 -8.31 0.29 -4.68
N ARG A 190 -8.77 1.25 -5.50
CA ARG A 190 -8.82 1.12 -6.96
C ARG A 190 -7.43 1.13 -7.58
N GLY A 191 -6.57 2.05 -7.16
CA GLY A 191 -5.18 2.06 -7.61
C GLY A 191 -4.41 0.79 -7.18
N ILE A 192 -4.66 0.29 -5.95
CA ILE A 192 -4.08 -0.99 -5.49
C ILE A 192 -4.66 -2.19 -6.26
N LYS A 193 -5.94 -2.13 -6.66
CA LYS A 193 -6.56 -3.14 -7.54
C LYS A 193 -5.87 -3.17 -8.90
N GLU A 194 -5.61 -2.01 -9.48
CA GLU A 194 -4.86 -1.88 -10.74
C GLU A 194 -3.42 -2.38 -10.59
N ALA A 195 -2.76 -2.10 -9.46
CA ALA A 195 -1.45 -2.66 -9.16
C ALA A 195 -1.47 -4.18 -9.19
N TYR A 196 -2.48 -4.82 -8.59
CA TYR A 196 -2.64 -6.28 -8.67
C TYR A 196 -2.84 -6.73 -10.11
N ARG A 197 -3.74 -6.08 -10.86
CA ARG A 197 -4.08 -6.47 -12.23
C ARG A 197 -2.87 -6.47 -13.15
N VAL A 198 -2.08 -5.40 -13.15
CA VAL A 198 -0.96 -5.24 -14.10
C VAL A 198 0.29 -6.02 -13.73
N LEU A 199 0.40 -6.52 -12.49
CA LEU A 199 1.54 -7.34 -12.08
C LEU A 199 1.44 -8.77 -12.61
N THR A 200 2.57 -9.39 -12.94
CA THR A 200 2.70 -10.82 -13.25
C THR A 200 2.63 -11.70 -11.98
N ILE A 201 2.51 -13.01 -12.14
CA ILE A 201 2.59 -13.97 -11.01
C ILE A 201 3.96 -13.85 -10.34
N GLY A 202 3.98 -13.70 -9.02
CA GLY A 202 5.20 -13.44 -8.25
C GLY A 202 5.68 -11.98 -8.33
N GLY A 203 5.00 -11.14 -9.09
CA GLY A 203 5.26 -9.71 -9.17
C GLY A 203 5.01 -9.01 -7.83
N VAL A 204 5.77 -7.94 -7.58
CA VAL A 204 5.76 -7.21 -6.31
C VAL A 204 5.19 -5.82 -6.51
N ALA A 205 4.13 -5.49 -5.78
CA ALA A 205 3.67 -4.12 -5.61
C ALA A 205 4.43 -3.47 -4.46
N CYS A 206 4.86 -2.23 -4.64
CA CYS A 206 5.50 -1.38 -3.65
C CYS A 206 4.85 0.00 -3.68
N VAL A 207 4.08 0.32 -2.64
CA VAL A 207 3.43 1.61 -2.49
C VAL A 207 4.09 2.35 -1.33
N ILE A 208 4.61 3.53 -1.61
CA ILE A 208 5.29 4.42 -0.67
C ILE A 208 4.39 5.63 -0.46
N GLY A 209 4.00 5.88 0.78
CA GLY A 209 3.09 6.97 1.11
C GLY A 209 3.20 7.43 2.56
N PRO A 210 2.46 8.49 2.93
CA PRO A 210 2.49 9.05 4.27
C PRO A 210 1.79 8.13 5.28
N VAL A 211 2.18 8.24 6.55
CA VAL A 211 1.55 7.49 7.65
C VAL A 211 0.77 8.45 8.54
N TYR A 212 -0.42 8.04 8.97
CA TYR A 212 -1.23 8.82 9.91
C TYR A 212 -0.45 9.16 11.18
N PRO A 213 -0.30 10.45 11.53
CA PRO A 213 0.57 10.87 12.61
C PRO A 213 -0.02 10.53 13.99
N THR A 214 0.85 10.46 14.99
CA THR A 214 0.46 10.17 16.39
C THR A 214 0.16 11.44 17.18
N PHE A 215 0.87 12.54 16.91
CA PHE A 215 0.70 13.82 17.60
C PHE A 215 -0.61 14.51 17.20
N TRP A 216 -1.34 15.05 18.18
CA TRP A 216 -2.71 15.54 17.97
C TRP A 216 -2.81 16.69 16.96
N LEU A 217 -1.87 17.64 16.98
CA LEU A 217 -1.88 18.78 16.07
C LEU A 217 -1.55 18.33 14.64
N SER A 218 -0.61 17.40 14.50
CA SER A 218 -0.31 16.78 13.21
C SER A 218 -1.52 16.01 12.67
N ARG A 219 -2.27 15.29 13.52
CA ARG A 219 -3.51 14.61 13.10
C ARG A 219 -4.53 15.59 12.55
N PHE A 220 -4.73 16.72 13.23
CA PHE A 220 -5.63 17.77 12.76
C PHE A 220 -5.24 18.24 11.36
N PHE A 221 -3.97 18.58 11.14
CA PHE A 221 -3.50 19.02 9.82
C PHE A 221 -3.55 17.91 8.77
N ALA A 222 -3.27 16.65 9.14
CA ALA A 222 -3.43 15.49 8.25
C ALA A 222 -4.88 15.39 7.75
N ASP A 223 -5.84 15.44 8.69
CA ASP A 223 -7.25 15.22 8.44
C ASP A 223 -7.91 16.31 7.59
N VAL A 224 -7.32 17.52 7.52
CA VAL A 224 -7.81 18.61 6.68
C VAL A 224 -7.07 18.74 5.35
N TRP A 225 -5.93 18.08 5.16
CA TRP A 225 -5.07 18.31 3.99
C TRP A 225 -5.28 17.30 2.86
N MET A 226 -4.82 16.07 3.05
CA MET A 226 -4.83 15.00 2.06
C MET A 226 -4.96 13.63 2.74
N LEU A 227 -4.92 12.53 2.00
CA LEU A 227 -5.07 11.22 2.62
C LEU A 227 -3.79 10.82 3.37
N PHE A 228 -3.92 10.63 4.69
CA PHE A 228 -2.91 9.99 5.53
C PHE A 228 -3.49 8.67 6.07
N PRO A 229 -3.26 7.54 5.39
CA PRO A 229 -3.76 6.25 5.86
C PRO A 229 -3.00 5.78 7.09
N LYS A 230 -3.67 4.97 7.92
CA LYS A 230 -2.98 4.19 8.95
C LYS A 230 -2.21 3.04 8.31
N GLU A 231 -1.18 2.56 9.01
CA GLU A 231 -0.41 1.39 8.60
C GLU A 231 -1.30 0.16 8.37
N GLU A 232 -2.32 -0.01 9.22
CA GLU A 232 -3.26 -1.12 9.12
C GLU A 232 -4.17 -1.00 7.89
N GLU A 233 -4.54 0.22 7.48
CA GLU A 233 -5.36 0.45 6.29
C GLU A 233 -4.62 0.03 5.03
N TYR A 234 -3.34 0.40 4.89
CA TYR A 234 -2.51 -0.07 3.78
C TYR A 234 -2.46 -1.59 3.69
N ILE A 235 -2.18 -2.26 4.81
CA ILE A 235 -2.09 -3.73 4.87
C ILE A 235 -3.43 -4.36 4.49
N GLU A 236 -4.53 -3.80 4.98
CA GLU A 236 -5.88 -4.26 4.68
C GLU A 236 -6.21 -4.11 3.19
N TRP A 237 -5.88 -2.97 2.57
CA TRP A 237 -6.11 -2.74 1.14
C TRP A 237 -5.35 -3.74 0.27
N PHE A 238 -4.07 -3.99 0.57
CA PHE A 238 -3.28 -5.00 -0.15
C PHE A 238 -3.88 -6.40 0.00
N LYS A 239 -4.25 -6.81 1.22
CA LYS A 239 -4.85 -8.13 1.46
C LYS A 239 -6.19 -8.27 0.73
N LYS A 240 -7.05 -7.25 0.77
CA LYS A 240 -8.33 -7.22 0.07
C LYS A 240 -8.17 -7.28 -1.44
N ALA A 241 -7.11 -6.64 -1.97
CA ALA A 241 -6.74 -6.72 -3.38
C ALA A 241 -6.18 -8.10 -3.79
N GLY A 242 -5.95 -9.02 -2.86
CA GLY A 242 -5.47 -10.38 -3.15
C GLY A 242 -3.97 -10.58 -3.00
N PHE A 243 -3.22 -9.54 -2.59
CA PHE A 243 -1.78 -9.69 -2.36
C PHE A 243 -1.49 -10.59 -1.15
N THR A 244 -0.39 -11.35 -1.27
CA THR A 244 0.16 -12.18 -0.20
C THR A 244 1.49 -11.61 0.27
N GLN A 245 2.01 -12.15 1.39
CA GLN A 245 3.29 -11.72 1.97
C GLN A 245 3.37 -10.19 2.18
N VAL A 246 2.26 -9.59 2.62
CA VAL A 246 2.17 -8.13 2.78
C VAL A 246 3.10 -7.67 3.91
N LYS A 247 4.05 -6.80 3.58
CA LYS A 247 5.05 -6.25 4.51
C LYS A 247 4.95 -4.74 4.54
N LEU A 248 5.25 -4.15 5.69
CA LEU A 248 5.34 -2.71 5.86
C LEU A 248 6.69 -2.35 6.45
N LYS A 249 7.41 -1.45 5.80
CA LYS A 249 8.66 -0.85 6.27
C LYS A 249 8.42 0.64 6.48
N ARG A 250 8.70 1.13 7.69
CA ARG A 250 8.62 2.57 7.99
C ARG A 250 9.85 3.26 7.42
N ILE A 251 9.66 4.49 6.94
CA ILE A 251 10.72 5.32 6.37
C ILE A 251 10.78 6.63 7.13
N GLY A 252 12.00 7.03 7.49
CA GLY A 252 12.28 8.26 8.20
C GLY A 252 13.72 8.71 7.92
N PRO A 253 14.04 9.97 8.19
CA PRO A 253 15.39 10.46 8.01
C PRO A 253 16.36 9.80 9.00
N LYS A 254 17.54 9.38 8.51
CA LYS A 254 18.58 8.74 9.33
C LYS A 254 19.06 9.58 10.53
N TRP A 255 18.98 10.91 10.42
CA TRP A 255 19.37 11.83 11.49
C TRP A 255 18.37 11.83 12.66
N TYR A 256 17.12 11.42 12.43
CA TYR A 256 16.08 11.51 13.45
C TYR A 256 16.14 10.32 14.43
N ARG A 257 16.35 10.64 15.71
CA ARG A 257 16.50 9.65 16.80
C ARG A 257 15.28 9.54 17.71
N GLY A 258 14.18 10.22 17.40
CA GLY A 258 12.99 10.29 18.27
C GLY A 258 12.11 9.04 18.26
N VAL A 259 11.38 8.80 19.36
CA VAL A 259 10.48 7.65 19.55
C VAL A 259 9.11 7.92 18.93
N ARG A 260 8.45 6.88 18.38
CA ARG A 260 7.13 6.90 17.68
C ARG A 260 6.03 7.76 18.33
N ARG A 261 6.01 7.92 19.67
CA ARG A 261 5.00 8.72 20.39
C ARG A 261 5.13 10.24 20.16
N HIS A 262 6.30 10.70 19.74
CA HIS A 262 6.61 12.09 19.40
C HIS A 262 7.35 12.19 18.05
N GLY A 263 7.28 11.12 17.25
CA GLY A 263 8.14 10.79 16.11
C GLY A 263 7.83 11.49 14.79
N LEU A 264 8.86 11.91 14.05
CA LEU A 264 8.78 12.28 12.63
C LEU A 264 8.81 11.00 11.75
N ILE A 265 7.73 10.23 11.70
CA ILE A 265 7.58 9.22 10.64
C ILE A 265 7.15 9.97 9.38
N MET A 266 8.03 10.00 8.39
CA MET A 266 7.77 10.70 7.13
C MET A 266 6.92 9.86 6.17
N GLY A 267 7.00 8.54 6.25
CA GLY A 267 6.16 7.64 5.47
C GLY A 267 6.40 6.16 5.75
N CYS A 268 5.81 5.32 4.91
CA CYS A 268 6.07 3.89 4.88
C CYS A 268 6.11 3.37 3.44
N SER A 269 6.88 2.31 3.23
CA SER A 269 6.85 1.45 2.05
C SER A 269 6.05 0.19 2.39
N VAL A 270 5.01 -0.10 1.62
CA VAL A 270 4.15 -1.26 1.79
C VAL A 270 4.26 -2.13 0.55
N THR A 271 4.59 -3.40 0.75
CA THR A 271 4.73 -4.35 -0.35
C THR A 271 3.80 -5.53 -0.24
N GLY A 272 3.50 -6.14 -1.38
CA GLY A 272 2.76 -7.39 -1.47
C GLY A 272 3.06 -8.12 -2.77
N VAL A 273 2.99 -9.45 -2.71
CA VAL A 273 3.31 -10.35 -3.83
C VAL A 273 2.02 -10.86 -4.44
N LYS A 274 1.88 -10.76 -5.78
CA LYS A 274 0.74 -11.31 -6.52
C LYS A 274 0.86 -12.84 -6.60
N PRO A 275 -0.03 -13.61 -5.95
CA PRO A 275 0.09 -15.08 -5.93
C PRO A 275 -0.45 -15.76 -7.20
N TYR A 276 -1.42 -15.16 -7.89
CA TYR A 276 -2.12 -15.74 -9.04
C TYR A 276 -2.35 -14.68 -10.11
N GLY A 277 -2.33 -15.10 -11.39
CA GLY A 277 -2.55 -14.22 -12.53
C GLY A 277 -3.99 -13.70 -12.62
N GLY A 278 -4.22 -12.74 -13.52
CA GLY A 278 -5.55 -12.20 -13.77
C GLY A 278 -5.96 -11.06 -12.83
N GLU A 279 -7.28 -10.90 -12.69
CA GLU A 279 -7.92 -9.82 -11.96
C GLU A 279 -7.85 -9.99 -10.45
N SER A 280 -7.88 -8.86 -9.73
CA SER A 280 -8.01 -8.85 -8.28
C SER A 280 -9.39 -9.35 -7.82
N PRO A 281 -9.48 -10.12 -6.72
CA PRO A 281 -10.76 -10.51 -6.12
C PRO A 281 -11.53 -9.32 -5.51
N LEU A 282 -10.91 -8.14 -5.40
CA LEU A 282 -11.51 -6.96 -4.81
C LEU A 282 -12.65 -6.41 -5.66
N GLN A 283 -13.85 -6.44 -5.09
CA GLN A 283 -15.03 -5.81 -5.66
C GLN A 283 -15.16 -4.39 -5.14
N LEU A 284 -15.24 -3.44 -6.08
CA LEU A 284 -15.38 -2.01 -5.77
C LEU A 284 -16.71 -1.50 -6.34
N GLY A 285 -17.26 -0.50 -5.67
CA GLY A 285 -18.42 0.24 -6.18
C GLY A 285 -18.06 1.15 -7.37
N PRO A 286 -19.01 1.99 -7.83
CA PRO A 286 -18.76 2.99 -8.85
C PRO A 286 -17.61 3.93 -8.43
N LYS A 287 -16.88 4.46 -9.42
CA LYS A 287 -15.75 5.36 -9.17
C LYS A 287 -16.28 6.63 -8.48
N SER A 288 -15.59 7.07 -7.44
CA SER A 288 -16.02 8.21 -6.61
C SER A 288 -16.14 9.51 -7.40
N GLU A 289 -15.36 9.66 -8.47
CA GLU A 289 -15.38 10.84 -9.35
C GLU A 289 -16.62 10.92 -10.26
N ASP A 290 -17.35 9.83 -10.45
CA ASP A 290 -18.57 9.80 -11.27
C ASP A 290 -19.78 10.40 -10.55
N VAL A 291 -19.65 10.75 -9.26
CA VAL A 291 -20.71 11.33 -8.43
C VAL A 291 -20.48 12.83 -8.27
N SER A 292 -20.62 13.61 -9.35
CA SER A 292 -20.34 15.05 -9.31
C SER A 292 -21.51 15.90 -8.81
N LYS A 293 -21.22 16.81 -7.88
CA LYS A 293 -21.93 18.08 -7.69
C LYS A 293 -20.90 19.21 -7.79
N PRO A 294 -21.22 20.36 -8.38
CA PRO A 294 -20.29 21.49 -8.45
C PRO A 294 -19.90 21.93 -7.04
N VAL A 295 -18.59 22.09 -6.79
CA VAL A 295 -18.07 22.56 -5.51
C VAL A 295 -18.32 24.07 -5.42
N ASN A 296 -18.90 24.53 -4.31
CA ASN A 296 -19.12 25.95 -4.06
C ASN A 296 -17.76 26.69 -4.01
N PRO A 297 -17.55 27.78 -4.77
CA PRO A 297 -16.28 28.51 -4.81
C PRO A 297 -15.77 28.98 -3.43
N PHE A 298 -16.68 29.34 -2.51
CA PHE A 298 -16.31 29.74 -1.14
C PHE A 298 -15.79 28.56 -0.34
N VAL A 299 -16.44 27.39 -0.46
CA VAL A 299 -15.99 26.14 0.19
C VAL A 299 -14.63 25.72 -0.37
N PHE A 300 -14.42 25.85 -1.68
CA PHE A 300 -13.13 25.61 -2.30
C PHE A 300 -12.04 26.55 -1.76
N LEU A 301 -12.30 27.85 -1.68
CA LEU A 301 -11.33 28.82 -1.15
C LEU A 301 -10.97 28.53 0.32
N MET A 302 -11.96 28.24 1.16
CA MET A 302 -11.72 27.88 2.56
C MET A 302 -10.89 26.59 2.69
N ARG A 303 -11.20 25.57 1.90
CA ARG A 303 -10.43 24.32 1.85
C ARG A 303 -9.00 24.59 1.35
N PHE A 304 -8.83 25.45 0.36
CA PHE A 304 -7.52 25.84 -0.17
C PHE A 304 -6.65 26.53 0.88
N LEU A 305 -7.19 27.50 1.62
CA LEU A 305 -6.48 28.17 2.72
C LEU A 305 -6.10 27.18 3.85
N LEU A 306 -7.01 26.29 4.23
CA LEU A 306 -6.72 25.21 5.19
C LEU A 306 -5.60 24.29 4.70
N GLY A 307 -5.62 23.93 3.41
CA GLY A 307 -4.58 23.14 2.76
C GLY A 307 -3.21 23.82 2.79
N ILE A 308 -3.15 25.14 2.54
CA ILE A 308 -1.90 25.91 2.64
C ILE A 308 -1.35 25.91 4.07
N MET A 309 -2.21 26.14 5.07
CA MET A 309 -1.78 26.10 6.48
C MET A 309 -1.27 24.71 6.88
N ALA A 310 -1.95 23.65 6.44
CA ALA A 310 -1.52 22.29 6.70
C ALA A 310 -0.19 21.95 6.01
N ALA A 311 -0.04 22.30 4.72
CA ALA A 311 1.21 22.12 4.00
C ALA A 311 2.36 22.88 4.70
N SER A 312 2.12 24.12 5.12
CA SER A 312 3.10 24.93 5.85
C SER A 312 3.51 24.26 7.17
N TYR A 313 2.55 23.73 7.93
CA TYR A 313 2.84 22.98 9.16
C TYR A 313 3.75 21.77 8.89
N TYR A 314 3.41 20.97 7.88
CA TYR A 314 4.20 19.78 7.52
C TYR A 314 5.57 20.10 6.93
N VAL A 315 5.78 21.32 6.41
CA VAL A 315 7.11 21.80 6.00
C VAL A 315 7.94 22.28 7.20
N LEU A 316 7.31 22.99 8.14
CA LEU A 316 8.02 23.60 9.27
C LEU A 316 8.40 22.58 10.35
N VAL A 317 7.61 21.53 10.56
CA VAL A 317 7.89 20.53 11.61
C VAL A 317 9.21 19.77 11.38
N PRO A 318 9.51 19.21 10.18
CA PRO A 318 10.80 18.58 9.91
C PRO A 318 11.98 19.55 10.08
N ILE A 319 11.84 20.80 9.64
CA ILE A 319 12.88 21.85 9.79
C ILE A 319 13.14 22.10 11.27
N TYR A 320 12.09 22.29 12.07
CA TYR A 320 12.20 22.47 13.51
C TYR A 320 12.85 21.26 14.19
N MET A 321 12.45 20.04 13.81
CA MET A 321 13.03 18.81 14.37
C MET A 321 14.50 18.63 13.98
N TRP A 322 14.87 19.01 12.76
CA TRP A 322 16.25 19.00 12.30
C TRP A 322 17.11 20.01 13.08
N LEU A 323 16.64 21.25 13.23
CA LEU A 323 17.30 22.26 14.07
C LEU A 323 17.44 21.78 15.53
N LYS A 324 16.40 21.15 16.07
CA LYS A 324 16.41 20.59 17.42
C LYS A 324 17.45 19.47 17.55
N ASP A 325 17.56 18.56 16.57
CA ASP A 325 18.59 17.50 16.57
C ASP A 325 20.02 18.08 16.57
N GLN A 326 20.26 19.20 15.87
CA GLN A 326 21.58 19.86 15.89
C GLN A 326 21.95 20.46 17.25
N ILE A 327 20.95 20.87 18.04
CA ILE A 327 21.15 21.55 19.33
C ILE A 327 21.20 20.53 20.49
N VAL A 328 20.39 19.46 20.42
CA VAL A 328 20.26 18.48 21.50
C VAL A 328 21.45 17.50 21.50
N PRO A 329 22.18 17.35 22.62
CA PRO A 329 23.34 16.45 22.71
C PRO A 329 23.04 15.01 22.30
N LYS A 330 24.03 14.34 21.69
CA LYS A 330 23.94 12.92 21.34
C LYS A 330 23.68 12.08 22.61
N GLY A 331 22.66 11.22 22.55
CA GLY A 331 22.25 10.37 23.69
C GLY A 331 21.04 10.87 24.48
N GLN A 332 20.57 12.12 24.25
CA GLN A 332 19.31 12.61 24.81
C GLN A 332 18.15 12.43 23.82
N PRO A 333 16.91 12.16 24.31
CA PRO A 333 15.74 12.06 23.46
C PRO A 333 15.37 13.42 22.85
N ILE A 334 14.99 13.39 21.57
CA ILE A 334 14.50 14.54 20.79
C ILE A 334 12.98 14.62 20.91
#